data_AF-A0A8H9KGP4-F1
#
_entry.id   AF-A0A8H9KGP4-F1
#
_cell.length_a   1.000
_cell.length_b   1.000
_cell.length_c   1.000
_cell.angle_alpha   90.00
_cell.angle_beta   90.00
_cell.angle_gamma   90.00
#
_symmetry.space_group_name_H-M   'P 1'
#
loop_
_entity.id
_entity.type
_entity.pdbx_description
1 polymer ?
#
loop_
_entity_poly.entity_id
_entity_poly.type
_entity_poly.pdbx_seq_one_letter_code
_entity_poly.pdbx_strand_id
1 'polypeptide(L)'
;MFDTPKNIEHWEHFHGFPDGKEAHVPTMAQDKNHDGFIDLPETEEVSGTTMVPLDDAPQDMNIPHDGYPVADEKGHYEYEIDVPLKKLQAKFKDAFGSEDLQLDKRVVYVHGVPKDLELPDTVGGCVMSYDAHTTLPIAAGKIEEV
;
A
#
# COMPACT_ATOMS: atom_id res chain seq x y z
N MET A 1 -5.57 7.27 11.31
CA MET A 1 -6.51 7.28 10.16
C MET A 1 -7.94 7.36 10.66
N PHE A 2 -8.80 8.04 9.90
CA PHE A 2 -10.22 8.23 10.18
C PHE A 2 -11.03 7.85 8.93
N ASP A 3 -12.31 7.52 9.12
CA ASP A 3 -13.26 7.21 8.04
C ASP A 3 -12.83 6.05 7.11
N THR A 4 -12.06 5.08 7.62
CA THR A 4 -11.76 3.85 6.88
C THR A 4 -12.86 2.81 7.08
N PRO A 5 -12.96 1.78 6.22
CA PRO A 5 -13.83 0.65 6.49
C PRO A 5 -13.60 0.04 7.89
N LYS A 6 -14.64 0.04 8.72
CA LYS A 6 -14.56 -0.41 10.12
C LYS A 6 -14.29 -1.90 10.28
N ASN A 7 -13.68 -2.29 11.41
CA ASN A 7 -13.52 -3.67 11.86
C ASN A 7 -12.82 -4.61 10.85
N ILE A 8 -12.00 -4.06 9.95
CA ILE A 8 -11.15 -4.83 9.05
C ILE A 8 -9.71 -4.37 9.17
N GLU A 9 -8.82 -5.24 8.72
CA GLU A 9 -7.42 -4.93 8.51
C GLU A 9 -7.25 -4.05 7.26
N HIS A 10 -6.37 -3.07 7.34
CA HIS A 10 -5.98 -2.21 6.24
C HIS A 10 -4.54 -2.47 5.87
N TRP A 11 -4.30 -3.12 4.74
CA TRP A 11 -2.96 -3.23 4.20
C TRP A 11 -2.42 -1.84 3.89
N GLU A 12 -1.16 -1.61 4.23
CA GLU A 12 -0.51 -0.33 4.06
C GLU A 12 0.91 -0.52 3.55
N HIS A 13 1.30 0.25 2.55
CA HIS A 13 2.64 0.17 1.98
C HIS A 13 3.09 1.54 1.52
N PHE A 14 4.41 1.75 1.43
CA PHE A 14 4.90 2.72 0.47
C PHE A 14 5.26 2.04 -0.87
N HIS A 15 4.95 2.73 -1.95
CA HIS A 15 5.23 2.35 -3.34
C HIS A 15 6.29 3.28 -3.94
N GLY A 16 7.00 2.77 -4.94
CA GLY A 16 7.95 3.56 -5.70
C GLY A 16 8.56 2.83 -6.87
N PHE A 17 9.45 3.53 -7.57
CA PHE A 17 10.24 2.95 -8.65
C PHE A 17 11.65 2.59 -8.14
N PRO A 18 12.15 1.35 -8.38
CA PRO A 18 13.49 0.94 -7.97
C PRO A 18 14.62 1.78 -8.58
N ASP A 19 14.37 2.40 -9.74
CA ASP A 19 15.32 3.31 -10.41
C ASP A 19 15.35 4.72 -9.78
N GLY A 20 14.54 4.97 -8.74
CA GLY A 20 14.48 6.25 -8.04
C GLY A 20 13.73 7.35 -8.80
N LYS A 21 12.91 7.00 -9.81
CA LYS A 21 11.89 7.90 -10.37
C LYS A 21 10.87 8.28 -9.30
N GLU A 22 10.33 9.49 -9.42
CA GLU A 22 9.27 9.98 -8.55
C GLU A 22 7.96 9.21 -8.77
N ALA A 23 7.40 8.68 -7.68
CA ALA A 23 6.05 8.13 -7.67
C ALA A 23 5.01 9.21 -7.45
N HIS A 24 3.84 9.05 -8.07
CA HIS A 24 2.73 9.98 -7.99
C HIS A 24 1.46 9.30 -7.51
N VAL A 25 0.65 10.02 -6.74
CA VAL A 25 -0.69 9.55 -6.36
C VAL A 25 -1.52 9.40 -7.65
N PRO A 26 -2.17 8.25 -7.87
CA PRO A 26 -2.93 8.02 -9.08
C PRO A 26 -4.18 8.90 -9.10
N THR A 27 -4.71 9.09 -10.29
CA THR A 27 -5.95 9.83 -10.53
C THR A 27 -6.89 8.94 -11.33
N MET A 28 -8.13 9.38 -11.55
CA MET A 28 -9.06 8.66 -12.43
C MET A 28 -8.57 8.52 -13.89
N ALA A 29 -7.43 9.13 -14.27
CA ALA A 29 -6.78 8.83 -15.54
C ALA A 29 -6.12 7.43 -15.58
N GLN A 30 -5.93 6.80 -14.42
CA GLN A 30 -5.39 5.45 -14.28
C GLN A 30 -6.48 4.37 -14.32
N ASP A 31 -7.76 4.69 -14.08
CA ASP A 31 -8.91 3.79 -14.30
C ASP A 31 -9.05 3.50 -15.80
N LYS A 32 -8.34 2.46 -16.28
CA LYS A 32 -8.25 2.09 -17.69
C LYS A 32 -9.45 1.29 -18.13
N ASN A 33 -10.04 0.52 -17.22
CA ASN A 33 -11.18 -0.34 -17.51
C ASN A 33 -12.53 0.40 -17.37
N HIS A 34 -12.51 1.62 -16.79
CA HIS A 34 -13.65 2.50 -16.56
C HIS A 34 -14.72 1.91 -15.65
N ASP A 35 -14.31 1.11 -14.65
CA ASP A 35 -15.20 0.51 -13.67
C ASP A 35 -15.42 1.39 -12.42
N GLY A 36 -14.74 2.54 -12.35
CA GLY A 36 -14.87 3.52 -11.30
C GLY A 36 -13.91 3.31 -10.13
N PHE A 37 -13.04 2.31 -10.20
CA PHE A 37 -11.97 2.07 -9.25
C PHE A 37 -10.60 2.34 -9.87
N ILE A 38 -9.60 2.54 -9.02
CA ILE A 38 -8.20 2.48 -9.42
C ILE A 38 -7.62 1.28 -8.71
N ASP A 39 -7.53 0.16 -9.41
CA ASP A 39 -7.08 -1.10 -8.82
C ASP A 39 -5.55 -1.20 -8.76
N LEU A 40 -5.04 -2.27 -8.11
CA LEU A 40 -3.61 -2.44 -7.89
C LEU A 40 -2.79 -2.39 -9.20
N PRO A 41 -3.11 -3.18 -10.26
CA PRO A 41 -2.45 -3.07 -11.56
C PRO A 41 -2.43 -1.67 -12.17
N GLU A 42 -3.52 -0.91 -12.00
CA GLU A 42 -3.65 0.45 -12.57
C GLU A 42 -2.75 1.48 -11.87
N THR A 43 -2.36 1.24 -10.63
CA THR A 43 -1.43 2.12 -9.90
C THR A 43 0.00 2.05 -10.41
N GLU A 44 0.43 0.92 -10.97
CA GLU A 44 1.85 0.62 -11.22
C GLU A 44 2.53 1.64 -12.15
N GLU A 45 1.79 2.14 -13.15
CA GLU A 45 2.32 3.08 -14.16
C GLU A 45 2.86 4.38 -13.54
N VAL A 46 2.21 4.87 -12.48
CA VAL A 46 2.47 6.18 -11.87
C VAL A 46 3.04 6.09 -10.47
N SER A 47 2.70 5.04 -9.71
CA SER A 47 3.12 4.85 -8.33
C SER A 47 4.31 3.90 -8.20
N GLY A 48 4.56 3.08 -9.22
CA GLY A 48 5.56 2.03 -9.18
C GLY A 48 5.10 0.81 -8.36
N THR A 49 6.06 -0.02 -7.98
CA THR A 49 5.80 -1.29 -7.31
C THR A 49 5.60 -1.10 -5.80
N THR A 50 4.90 -2.04 -5.15
CA THR A 50 4.85 -2.14 -3.69
C THR A 50 6.25 -2.39 -3.14
N MET A 51 6.66 -1.62 -2.12
CA MET A 51 8.02 -1.70 -1.59
C MET A 51 8.08 -2.20 -0.14
N VAL A 52 7.61 -1.41 0.82
CA VAL A 52 7.74 -1.75 2.25
C VAL A 52 6.35 -1.74 2.89
N PRO A 53 5.94 -2.83 3.56
CA PRO A 53 4.70 -2.86 4.31
C PRO A 53 4.81 -2.04 5.59
N LEU A 54 3.72 -1.40 5.96
CA LEU A 54 3.53 -0.70 7.23
C LEU A 54 2.68 -1.62 8.14
N ASP A 55 3.23 -2.80 8.40
CA ASP A 55 2.65 -3.86 9.23
C ASP A 55 3.34 -3.94 10.60
N ASP A 56 3.19 -5.06 11.30
CA ASP A 56 3.83 -5.34 12.59
C ASP A 56 5.34 -5.65 12.50
N ALA A 57 5.91 -5.79 11.29
CA ALA A 57 7.32 -6.06 11.06
C ALA A 57 7.87 -5.52 9.72
N PRO A 58 7.86 -4.19 9.46
CA PRO A 58 8.25 -3.62 8.17
C PRO A 58 9.66 -4.02 7.70
N GLN A 59 10.58 -4.17 8.66
CA GLN A 59 11.97 -4.59 8.43
C GLN A 59 12.12 -5.99 7.84
N ASP A 60 11.07 -6.81 7.82
CA ASP A 60 11.10 -8.15 7.24
C ASP A 60 10.63 -8.17 5.78
N MET A 61 10.00 -7.08 5.32
CA MET A 61 9.52 -6.88 3.94
C MET A 61 8.69 -8.06 3.41
N ASN A 62 7.85 -8.62 4.27
CA ASN A 62 6.91 -9.67 3.92
C ASN A 62 5.55 -9.03 3.65
N ILE A 63 5.19 -8.82 2.39
CA ILE A 63 3.94 -8.12 2.05
C ILE A 63 2.70 -9.02 2.27
N PRO A 64 2.65 -10.26 1.76
CA PRO A 64 1.38 -10.98 1.70
C PRO A 64 1.15 -11.85 2.94
N HIS A 65 0.78 -11.18 4.02
CA HIS A 65 0.41 -11.78 5.30
C HIS A 65 -0.56 -10.87 6.06
N ASP A 66 -1.08 -11.35 7.17
CA ASP A 66 -1.86 -10.53 8.12
C ASP A 66 -0.89 -9.91 9.14
N GLY A 67 -1.27 -8.82 9.80
CA GLY A 67 -0.41 -8.09 10.75
C GLY A 67 -0.43 -6.57 10.55
N TYR A 68 -1.35 -6.06 9.73
CA TYR A 68 -1.51 -4.63 9.47
C TYR A 68 -2.50 -3.99 10.46
N PRO A 69 -2.59 -2.64 10.49
CA PRO A 69 -3.54 -1.95 11.35
C PRO A 69 -4.98 -2.36 11.11
N VAL A 70 -5.75 -2.52 12.20
CA VAL A 70 -7.17 -2.86 12.16
C VAL A 70 -7.98 -1.66 12.61
N ALA A 71 -8.92 -1.22 11.78
CA ALA A 71 -9.83 -0.14 12.13
C ALA A 71 -10.84 -0.58 13.21
N ASP A 72 -11.13 0.30 14.16
CA ASP A 72 -12.16 0.10 15.16
C ASP A 72 -13.58 0.19 14.57
N GLU A 73 -14.61 0.07 15.43
CA GLU A 73 -16.01 0.13 15.01
C GLU A 73 -16.43 1.47 14.36
N LYS A 74 -15.62 2.51 14.53
CA LYS A 74 -15.82 3.84 13.94
C LYS A 74 -15.03 4.04 12.65
N GLY A 75 -14.23 3.05 12.23
CA GLY A 75 -13.33 3.20 11.08
C GLY A 75 -12.07 3.98 11.41
N HIS A 76 -11.63 3.94 12.67
CA HIS A 76 -10.44 4.66 13.13
C HIS A 76 -9.34 3.69 13.55
N TYR A 77 -8.09 4.04 13.26
CA TYR A 77 -6.91 3.39 13.85
C TYR A 77 -5.75 4.36 13.92
N GLU A 78 -4.76 4.01 14.73
CA GLU A 78 -3.46 4.67 14.79
C GLU A 78 -2.40 3.60 14.59
N TYR A 79 -1.38 3.92 13.80
CA TYR A 79 -0.26 3.03 13.53
C TYR A 79 1.02 3.74 13.94
N GLU A 80 1.77 3.10 14.82
CA GLU A 80 3.09 3.54 15.26
C GLU A 80 3.93 2.29 15.55
N ILE A 81 5.14 2.24 15.00
CA ILE A 81 6.10 1.17 15.27
C ILE A 81 7.54 1.69 15.17
N ASP A 82 8.40 1.16 16.02
CA ASP A 82 9.84 1.38 15.94
C ASP A 82 10.49 0.33 15.04
N VAL A 83 11.03 0.78 13.90
CA VAL A 83 11.68 -0.10 12.91
C VAL A 83 13.21 0.00 13.01
N PRO A 84 13.94 -1.14 13.13
CA PRO A 84 15.40 -1.13 13.05
C PRO A 84 15.88 -0.73 11.64
N LEU A 85 16.19 0.55 11.44
CA LEU A 85 16.51 1.13 10.12
C LEU A 85 17.56 0.32 9.33
N LYS A 86 18.63 -0.13 9.98
CA LYS A 86 19.67 -0.94 9.31
C LYS A 86 19.16 -2.27 8.77
N LYS A 87 18.24 -2.93 9.48
CA LYS A 87 17.64 -4.19 9.03
C LYS A 87 16.72 -3.94 7.84
N LEU A 88 15.90 -2.89 7.91
CA LEU A 88 15.05 -2.47 6.81
C LEU A 88 15.88 -2.13 5.55
N GLN A 89 16.93 -1.31 5.67
CA GLN A 89 17.78 -0.93 4.54
C GLN A 89 18.50 -2.14 3.92
N ALA A 90 18.93 -3.10 4.73
CA ALA A 90 19.54 -4.33 4.21
C ALA A 90 18.53 -5.15 3.39
N LYS A 91 17.30 -5.32 3.89
CA LYS A 91 16.23 -6.00 3.14
C LYS A 91 15.81 -5.23 1.90
N PHE A 92 15.75 -3.91 1.99
CA PHE A 92 15.42 -3.04 0.86
C PHE A 92 16.47 -3.15 -0.25
N LYS A 93 17.75 -3.27 0.12
CA LYS A 93 18.84 -3.55 -0.82
C LYS A 93 18.74 -4.93 -1.44
N ASP A 94 18.41 -5.95 -0.65
CA ASP A 94 18.22 -7.31 -1.17
C ASP A 94 17.09 -7.35 -2.21
N ALA A 95 16.00 -6.58 -1.99
CA ALA A 95 14.85 -6.52 -2.88
C ALA A 95 15.05 -5.60 -4.11
N PHE A 96 15.67 -4.42 -3.92
CA PHE A 96 15.67 -3.33 -4.91
C PHE A 96 17.06 -2.80 -5.27
N GLY A 97 18.13 -3.34 -4.69
CA GLY A 97 19.51 -3.01 -5.03
C GLY A 97 20.07 -1.71 -4.43
N SER A 98 19.32 -1.03 -3.57
CA SER A 98 19.72 0.22 -2.90
C SER A 98 19.48 0.14 -1.39
N GLU A 99 20.29 0.81 -0.58
CA GLU A 99 20.02 1.02 0.85
C GLU A 99 19.31 2.37 1.11
N ASP A 100 19.22 3.22 0.08
CA ASP A 100 18.52 4.50 0.11
C ASP A 100 17.02 4.29 -0.16
N LEU A 101 16.20 4.55 0.86
CA LEU A 101 14.74 4.38 0.79
C LEU A 101 14.07 5.46 -0.09
N GLN A 102 14.69 6.65 -0.22
CA GLN A 102 14.19 7.81 -0.97
C GLN A 102 12.72 8.13 -0.65
N LEU A 103 12.40 8.27 0.64
CA LEU A 103 11.03 8.40 1.12
C LEU A 103 10.29 9.57 0.46
N ASP A 104 10.97 10.70 0.21
CA ASP A 104 10.48 11.88 -0.51
C ASP A 104 9.97 11.57 -1.94
N LYS A 105 10.39 10.46 -2.53
CA LYS A 105 9.98 10.02 -3.86
C LYS A 105 8.88 8.96 -3.85
N ARG A 106 8.43 8.51 -2.68
CA ARG A 106 7.44 7.45 -2.53
C ARG A 106 6.03 8.00 -2.37
N VAL A 107 5.06 7.11 -2.52
CA VAL A 107 3.66 7.33 -2.13
C VAL A 107 3.25 6.25 -1.16
N VAL A 108 2.44 6.59 -0.17
CA VAL A 108 1.82 5.63 0.75
C VAL A 108 0.45 5.28 0.22
N TYR A 109 0.09 4.00 0.33
CA TYR A 109 -1.27 3.51 0.11
C TYR A 109 -1.83 2.93 1.39
N VAL A 110 -3.15 3.08 1.53
CA VAL A 110 -3.99 2.32 2.44
C VAL A 110 -4.98 1.55 1.58
N HIS A 111 -5.12 0.27 1.88
CA HIS A 111 -5.96 -0.67 1.13
C HIS A 111 -7.05 -1.27 2.02
N GLY A 112 -7.95 -2.00 1.40
CA GLY A 112 -8.89 -2.86 2.11
C GLY A 112 -10.30 -2.29 2.11
N VAL A 113 -11.23 -3.10 1.62
CA VAL A 113 -12.68 -2.87 1.65
C VAL A 113 -13.39 -4.10 2.24
N PRO A 114 -14.60 -3.94 2.80
CA PRO A 114 -15.35 -5.05 3.38
C PRO A 114 -15.67 -6.13 2.34
N LYS A 115 -15.61 -7.40 2.73
CA LYS A 115 -15.89 -8.54 1.82
C LYS A 115 -17.31 -8.57 1.25
N ASP A 116 -18.25 -7.86 1.86
CA ASP A 116 -19.62 -7.73 1.39
C ASP A 116 -19.83 -6.55 0.42
N LEU A 117 -18.78 -5.74 0.17
CA LEU A 117 -18.80 -4.77 -0.92
C LEU A 117 -18.74 -5.52 -2.26
N GLU A 118 -19.76 -5.34 -3.10
CA GLU A 118 -19.74 -5.88 -4.46
C GLU A 118 -18.76 -5.08 -5.32
N LEU A 119 -17.69 -5.74 -5.76
CA LEU A 119 -16.71 -5.19 -6.70
C LEU A 119 -17.02 -5.68 -8.12
N PRO A 120 -16.90 -4.83 -9.15
CA PRO A 120 -16.91 -5.28 -10.54
C PRO A 120 -15.89 -6.39 -10.80
N ASP A 121 -16.23 -7.37 -11.65
CA ASP A 121 -15.32 -8.46 -12.05
C ASP A 121 -14.02 -7.94 -12.72
N THR A 122 -14.01 -6.68 -13.13
CA THR A 122 -12.89 -5.99 -13.77
C THR A 122 -11.87 -5.44 -12.77
N VAL A 123 -12.21 -5.33 -11.48
CA VAL A 123 -11.28 -4.91 -10.42
C VAL A 123 -10.25 -6.01 -10.22
N GLY A 124 -9.00 -5.70 -10.56
CA GLY A 124 -7.86 -6.59 -10.42
C GLY A 124 -7.17 -6.52 -9.06
N GLY A 125 -6.02 -7.20 -8.95
CA GLY A 125 -5.10 -7.03 -7.83
C GLY A 125 -4.96 -8.19 -6.84
N CYS A 126 -5.34 -9.42 -7.20
CA CYS A 126 -5.12 -10.56 -6.30
C CYS A 126 -3.62 -10.80 -6.05
N VAL A 127 -3.23 -10.93 -4.78
CA VAL A 127 -1.86 -11.23 -4.35
C VAL A 127 -1.86 -12.54 -3.57
N MET A 128 -1.31 -13.60 -4.17
CA MET A 128 -1.41 -14.97 -3.64
C MET A 128 -2.86 -15.37 -3.29
N SER A 129 -3.18 -15.57 -2.02
CA SER A 129 -4.53 -15.93 -1.54
C SER A 129 -5.41 -14.73 -1.22
N TYR A 130 -4.87 -13.51 -1.29
CA TYR A 130 -5.60 -12.27 -1.02
C TYR A 130 -6.22 -11.74 -2.31
N ASP A 131 -7.50 -11.36 -2.24
CA ASP A 131 -8.28 -10.86 -3.37
C ASP A 131 -8.30 -9.32 -3.40
N ALA A 132 -9.04 -8.77 -4.37
CA ALA A 132 -9.22 -7.34 -4.55
C ALA A 132 -9.81 -6.65 -3.30
N HIS A 133 -10.59 -7.34 -2.46
CA HIS A 133 -11.10 -6.73 -1.23
C HIS A 133 -9.98 -6.39 -0.25
N THR A 134 -8.88 -7.13 -0.27
CA THR A 134 -7.71 -6.85 0.57
C THR A 134 -6.81 -5.78 -0.08
N THR A 135 -6.62 -5.87 -1.39
CA THR A 135 -5.58 -5.11 -2.10
C THR A 135 -6.07 -3.85 -2.79
N LEU A 136 -7.38 -3.59 -2.84
CA LEU A 136 -7.92 -2.38 -3.45
C LEU A 136 -7.47 -1.13 -2.67
N PRO A 137 -6.77 -0.18 -3.33
CA PRO A 137 -6.46 1.11 -2.73
C PRO A 137 -7.72 1.90 -2.33
N ILE A 138 -7.75 2.40 -1.09
CA ILE A 138 -8.82 3.29 -0.59
C ILE A 138 -8.32 4.71 -0.29
N ALA A 139 -7.02 4.88 -0.09
CA ALA A 139 -6.39 6.17 0.08
C ALA A 139 -4.93 6.12 -0.38
N ALA A 140 -4.40 7.27 -0.78
CA ALA A 140 -2.99 7.43 -1.12
C ALA A 140 -2.48 8.83 -0.75
N GLY A 141 -1.19 8.94 -0.44
CA GLY A 141 -0.57 10.19 -0.04
C GLY A 141 0.91 10.26 -0.40
N LYS A 142 1.42 11.47 -0.61
CA LYS A 142 2.86 11.71 -0.80
C LYS A 142 3.55 11.78 0.56
N ILE A 143 4.75 11.22 0.67
CA ILE A 143 5.60 11.43 1.85
C ILE A 143 6.34 12.74 1.67
N GLU A 144 6.23 13.63 2.66
CA GLU A 144 6.91 14.93 2.68
C GLU A 144 7.81 15.03 3.91
N GLU A 145 8.92 15.76 3.76
CA GLU A 145 9.76 16.16 4.87
C GLU A 145 9.02 17.23 5.70
N VAL A 146 8.98 17.07 7.02
CA VAL A 146 8.23 17.93 7.97
C VAL A 146 9.13 18.74 8.88
#